data_AF-A0A1E7LHS3-F1
#
_entry.id   AF-A0A1E7LHS3-F1
#
_cell.length_a   1.000
_cell.length_b   1.000
_cell.length_c   1.000
_cell.angle_alpha   90.00
_cell.angle_beta   90.00
_cell.angle_gamma   90.00
#
_symmetry.space_group_name_H-M   'P 1'
#
loop_
_entity.id
_entity.type
_entity.pdbx_description
1 polymer ?
#
loop_
_entity_poly.entity_id
_entity_poly.type
_entity_poly.pdbx_seq_one_letter_code
_entity_poly.pdbx_strand_id
1 'polypeptide(L)'
;MAGARVERVAGGRARVTFDWPAEAGEVAATVEQDGGSTVRRVTRSTYVREGLYVDVAPSAFSLTLSAAPRTPDAVVVPPPGGGTRVPPEITVRYRIVPGPRRALRRGPSLLRVTLSCPGEVPPDLPEFVLVARTGKGRTEKGRAPTRPRTPTDGTALLRLDGGRLRPGSPVELPLPSGLRPPYALRGFLLGEGAADVRLDEPSPTDLVVR
;
A
#
# COMPACT_ATOMS: atom_id res chain seq x y z
N MET A 1 4.36 26.20 5.28
CA MET A 1 5.08 25.50 4.19
C MET A 1 4.01 25.11 3.18
N ALA A 2 3.74 25.96 2.19
CA ALA A 2 2.64 25.78 1.24
C ALA A 2 3.17 25.06 0.00
N GLY A 3 2.75 23.82 -0.20
CA GLY A 3 3.17 22.97 -1.31
C GLY A 3 2.03 22.03 -1.66
N ALA A 4 1.88 21.68 -2.93
CA ALA A 4 0.93 20.65 -3.34
C ALA A 4 1.31 19.31 -2.70
N ARG A 5 0.35 18.67 -2.03
CA ARG A 5 0.47 17.32 -1.49
C ARG A 5 -0.32 16.36 -2.37
N VAL A 6 0.34 15.27 -2.75
CA VAL A 6 -0.23 14.23 -3.61
C VAL A 6 -0.27 12.93 -2.84
N GLU A 7 -1.42 12.27 -2.82
CA GLU A 7 -1.64 11.01 -2.11
C GLU A 7 -2.31 10.01 -3.05
N ARG A 8 -1.69 8.85 -3.26
CA ARG A 8 -2.33 7.75 -4.00
C ARG A 8 -3.54 7.25 -3.21
N VAL A 9 -4.65 7.06 -3.91
CA VAL A 9 -5.89 6.51 -3.35
C VAL A 9 -6.33 5.28 -4.15
N ALA A 10 -7.25 4.50 -3.60
CA ALA A 10 -7.72 3.29 -4.24
C ALA A 10 -8.34 3.54 -5.62
N GLY A 11 -8.23 2.54 -6.51
CA GLY A 11 -8.81 2.57 -7.85
C GLY A 11 -7.96 3.30 -8.89
N GLY A 12 -6.62 3.35 -8.73
CA GLY A 12 -5.72 3.95 -9.72
C GLY A 12 -5.85 5.46 -9.81
N ARG A 13 -6.08 6.13 -8.67
CA ARG A 13 -6.24 7.59 -8.60
C ARG A 13 -5.27 8.19 -7.60
N ALA A 14 -4.95 9.46 -7.76
CA ALA A 14 -4.27 10.25 -6.75
C ALA A 14 -5.11 11.47 -6.39
N ARG A 15 -5.20 11.76 -5.09
CA ARG A 15 -5.78 13.00 -4.57
C ARG A 15 -4.69 14.05 -4.53
N VAL A 16 -4.99 15.21 -5.11
CA VAL A 16 -4.11 16.38 -5.10
C VAL A 16 -4.72 17.42 -4.19
N THR A 17 -3.91 17.93 -3.25
CA THR A 17 -4.30 18.95 -2.28
C THR A 17 -3.32 20.11 -2.33
N PHE A 18 -3.83 21.32 -2.50
CA PHE A 18 -3.05 22.55 -2.60
C PHE A 18 -3.90 23.75 -2.17
N ASP A 19 -3.23 24.86 -1.86
CA ASP A 19 -3.90 26.13 -1.58
C ASP A 19 -4.32 26.80 -2.89
N TRP A 20 -5.60 27.15 -3.00
CA TRP A 20 -6.15 27.73 -4.23
C TRP A 20 -5.51 29.10 -4.53
N PRO A 21 -4.91 29.34 -5.71
CA PRO A 21 -4.35 30.65 -6.04
C PRO A 21 -5.44 31.71 -6.20
N ALA A 22 -5.31 32.86 -5.53
CA ALA A 22 -6.37 33.87 -5.43
C ALA A 22 -6.91 34.34 -6.80
N GLU A 23 -5.98 34.63 -7.72
CA GLU A 23 -6.27 35.16 -9.07
C GLU A 23 -6.60 34.07 -10.10
N ALA A 24 -6.53 32.78 -9.73
CA ALA A 24 -6.84 31.69 -10.63
C ALA A 24 -8.35 31.51 -10.81
N GLY A 25 -8.78 31.47 -12.07
CA GLY A 25 -10.12 31.01 -12.45
C GLY A 25 -10.21 29.49 -12.44
N GLU A 26 -9.11 28.86 -12.85
CA GLU A 26 -8.98 27.43 -13.03
C GLU A 26 -7.56 27.00 -12.71
N VAL A 27 -7.41 25.76 -12.25
CA VAL A 27 -6.12 25.09 -12.08
C VAL A 27 -6.10 23.84 -12.94
N ALA A 28 -5.02 23.64 -13.67
CA ALA A 28 -4.73 22.45 -14.43
C ALA A 28 -3.66 21.62 -13.72
N ALA A 29 -3.92 20.33 -13.58
CA ALA A 29 -2.96 19.32 -13.18
C ALA A 29 -2.52 18.53 -14.42
N THR A 30 -1.26 18.64 -14.77
CA THR A 30 -0.62 17.82 -15.80
C THR A 30 0.05 16.63 -15.12
N VAL A 31 -0.34 15.42 -15.50
CA VAL A 31 0.25 14.17 -15.04
C VAL A 31 1.06 13.55 -16.17
N GLU A 32 2.34 13.33 -15.91
CA GLU A 32 3.25 12.61 -16.80
C GLU A 32 3.58 11.24 -16.21
N GLN A 33 3.25 10.18 -16.96
CA GLN A 33 3.43 8.78 -16.54
C GLN A 33 3.51 7.87 -17.76
N ASP A 34 4.30 6.80 -17.67
CA ASP A 34 4.45 5.78 -18.72
C ASP A 34 4.70 6.34 -20.13
N GLY A 35 5.40 7.48 -20.23
CA GLY A 35 5.67 8.18 -21.49
C GLY A 35 4.50 9.00 -22.07
N GLY A 36 3.35 9.01 -21.41
CA GLY A 36 2.18 9.81 -21.75
C GLY A 36 1.99 11.03 -20.85
N SER A 37 1.18 11.99 -21.30
CA SER A 37 0.79 13.18 -20.54
C SER A 37 -0.73 13.36 -20.60
N THR A 38 -1.33 13.62 -19.44
CA THR A 38 -2.77 13.91 -19.32
C THR A 38 -2.98 15.19 -18.53
N VAL A 39 -4.02 15.95 -18.87
CA VAL A 39 -4.32 17.23 -18.21
C VAL A 39 -5.73 17.18 -17.63
N ARG A 40 -5.82 17.38 -16.31
CA ARG A 40 -7.09 17.51 -15.60
C ARG A 40 -7.26 18.95 -15.11
N ARG A 41 -8.33 19.60 -15.53
CA ARG A 41 -8.67 20.96 -15.09
C ARG A 41 -9.76 20.95 -14.04
N VAL A 42 -9.71 21.90 -13.12
CA VAL A 42 -10.69 22.07 -12.05
C VAL A 42 -10.87 23.55 -11.73
N THR A 43 -12.10 23.95 -11.43
CA THR A 43 -12.43 25.29 -10.92
C THR A 43 -12.46 25.28 -9.40
N ARG A 44 -12.43 26.47 -8.77
CA ARG A 44 -12.39 26.59 -7.30
C ARG A 44 -13.59 25.90 -6.65
N SER A 45 -14.79 26.08 -7.21
CA SER A 45 -16.03 25.54 -6.66
C SER A 45 -16.04 24.02 -6.67
N THR A 46 -15.60 23.39 -7.76
CA THR A 46 -15.46 21.93 -7.85
C THR A 46 -14.37 21.42 -6.91
N TYR A 47 -13.21 22.08 -6.86
CA TYR A 47 -12.12 21.68 -5.97
C TYR A 47 -12.53 21.69 -4.49
N VAL A 48 -13.26 22.70 -4.03
CA VAL A 48 -13.71 22.77 -2.62
C VAL A 48 -14.76 21.71 -2.30
N ARG A 49 -15.64 21.37 -3.27
CA ARG A 49 -16.73 20.41 -3.05
C ARG A 49 -16.27 18.96 -3.15
N GLU A 50 -15.45 18.67 -4.15
CA GLU A 50 -15.09 17.30 -4.53
C GLU A 50 -13.61 17.00 -4.28
N GLY A 51 -12.74 18.01 -4.34
CA GLY A 51 -11.29 17.86 -4.41
C GLY A 51 -10.79 17.74 -5.84
N LEU A 52 -9.47 17.59 -6.01
CA LEU A 52 -8.86 17.25 -7.29
C LEU A 52 -8.35 15.81 -7.26
N TYR A 53 -8.84 15.01 -8.20
CA TYR A 53 -8.36 13.65 -8.46
C TYR A 53 -7.84 13.54 -9.87
N VAL A 54 -6.77 12.77 -10.02
CA VAL A 54 -6.17 12.42 -11.31
C VAL A 54 -5.99 10.91 -11.41
N ASP A 55 -6.12 10.36 -12.61
CA ASP A 55 -5.89 8.93 -12.86
C ASP A 55 -4.37 8.68 -12.96
N VAL A 56 -3.90 7.67 -12.23
CA VAL A 56 -2.47 7.36 -12.10
C VAL A 56 -2.20 5.88 -12.28
N ALA A 57 -1.11 5.57 -12.98
CA ALA A 57 -0.56 4.24 -13.08
C ALA A 57 0.15 3.85 -11.76
N PRO A 58 0.32 2.54 -11.49
CA PRO A 58 1.13 2.07 -10.36
C PRO A 58 2.60 2.51 -10.43
N SER A 59 3.12 2.82 -11.62
CA SER A 59 4.48 3.35 -11.84
C SER A 59 4.65 4.75 -11.26
N ALA A 60 5.90 5.21 -11.16
CA ALA A 60 6.20 6.58 -10.77
C ALA A 60 5.59 7.59 -11.76
N PHE A 61 5.10 8.72 -11.26
CA PHE A 61 4.58 9.79 -12.11
C PHE A 61 5.03 11.16 -11.62
N SER A 62 4.99 12.14 -12.53
CA SER A 62 5.22 13.55 -12.21
C SER A 62 3.91 14.32 -12.32
N LEU A 63 3.65 15.20 -11.36
CA LEU A 63 2.48 16.07 -11.34
C LEU A 63 2.93 17.52 -11.37
N THR A 64 2.50 18.28 -12.36
CA THR A 64 2.72 19.73 -12.42
C THR A 64 1.40 20.46 -12.32
N LEU A 65 1.32 21.44 -11.42
CA LEU A 65 0.16 22.34 -11.34
C LEU A 65 0.46 23.65 -12.07
N SER A 66 -0.48 24.05 -12.92
CA SER A 66 -0.51 25.38 -13.53
C SER A 66 -1.86 26.02 -13.28
N ALA A 67 -1.88 27.34 -13.16
CA ALA A 67 -3.11 28.09 -12.96
C ALA A 67 -3.40 28.95 -14.19
N ALA A 68 -4.66 29.07 -14.55
CA ALA A 68 -5.13 29.94 -15.62
C ALA A 68 -5.74 31.21 -15.01
N PRO A 69 -5.34 32.40 -15.48
CA PRO A 69 -5.84 33.65 -14.93
C PRO A 69 -7.31 33.85 -15.28
N ARG A 70 -8.04 34.59 -14.43
CA ARG A 70 -9.42 35.01 -14.73
C ARG A 70 -9.51 36.11 -15.78
N THR A 71 -8.48 36.94 -15.86
CA THR A 71 -8.42 38.10 -16.75
C THR A 71 -7.08 38.11 -17.50
N PRO A 72 -7.03 38.62 -18.74
CA PRO A 72 -5.81 38.61 -19.56
C PRO A 72 -4.62 39.30 -18.89
N ASP A 73 -4.89 40.31 -18.04
CA ASP A 73 -3.86 41.11 -17.37
C ASP A 73 -3.38 40.51 -16.03
N ALA A 74 -3.98 39.39 -15.58
CA ALA A 74 -3.61 38.77 -14.32
C ALA A 74 -2.32 37.96 -14.46
N VAL A 75 -1.32 38.31 -13.65
CA VAL A 75 -0.09 37.52 -13.51
C VAL A 75 -0.40 36.31 -12.65
N VAL A 76 -0.31 35.12 -13.25
CA VAL A 76 -0.46 33.87 -12.50
C VAL A 76 0.89 33.38 -12.01
N VAL A 77 1.06 33.36 -10.70
CA VAL A 77 2.14 32.63 -10.07
C VAL A 77 1.72 31.15 -10.02
N PRO A 78 2.54 30.20 -10.50
CA PRO A 78 2.27 28.78 -10.33
C PRO A 78 1.96 28.48 -8.86
N PRO A 79 0.99 27.61 -8.56
CA PRO A 79 0.72 27.21 -7.18
C PRO A 79 2.05 26.78 -6.53
N PRO A 80 2.33 27.22 -5.29
CA PRO A 80 3.56 26.83 -4.64
C PRO A 80 3.58 25.31 -4.48
N GLY A 81 4.68 24.68 -4.87
CA GLY A 81 4.82 23.21 -4.93
C GLY A 81 5.51 22.67 -6.18
N GLY A 82 5.55 23.41 -7.30
CA GLY A 82 6.24 22.98 -8.51
C GLY A 82 5.85 21.56 -9.00
N GLY A 83 6.61 21.02 -9.96
CA GLY A 83 6.45 19.62 -10.36
C GLY A 83 6.75 18.67 -9.19
N THR A 84 5.77 17.88 -8.75
CA THR A 84 5.91 16.88 -7.69
C THR A 84 6.08 15.50 -8.31
N ARG A 85 7.19 14.83 -8.02
CA ARG A 85 7.39 13.42 -8.41
C ARG A 85 6.84 12.51 -7.33
N VAL A 86 5.96 11.59 -7.72
CA VAL A 86 5.34 10.60 -6.82
C VAL A 86 5.96 9.22 -7.11
N PRO A 87 6.48 8.53 -6.07
CA PRO A 87 7.11 7.22 -6.25
C PRO A 87 6.11 6.16 -6.73
N PRO A 88 6.61 5.03 -7.26
CA PRO A 88 5.77 3.90 -7.65
C PRO A 88 5.05 3.30 -6.44
N GLU A 89 3.91 2.66 -6.68
CA GLU A 89 3.19 1.90 -5.67
C GLU A 89 3.88 0.56 -5.42
N ILE A 90 4.43 0.39 -4.21
CA ILE A 90 5.06 -0.85 -3.78
C ILE A 90 4.07 -1.65 -2.94
N THR A 91 3.82 -2.90 -3.33
CA THR A 91 2.91 -3.79 -2.61
C THR A 91 3.61 -5.07 -2.20
N VAL A 92 3.49 -5.43 -0.92
CA VAL A 92 3.81 -6.76 -0.40
C VAL A 92 2.51 -7.51 -0.19
N ARG A 93 2.37 -8.67 -0.83
CA ARG A 93 1.22 -9.56 -0.67
C ARG A 93 1.66 -10.86 -0.02
N TYR A 94 0.82 -11.44 0.83
CA TYR A 94 1.08 -12.75 1.41
C TYR A 94 -0.14 -13.67 1.37
N ARG A 95 0.09 -14.98 1.37
CA ARG A 95 -0.95 -16.00 1.49
C ARG A 95 -0.41 -17.28 2.14
N ILE A 96 -1.31 -18.05 2.74
CA ILE A 96 -1.00 -19.41 3.22
C ILE A 96 -1.34 -20.40 2.10
N VAL A 97 -0.33 -21.12 1.62
CA VAL A 97 -0.47 -22.16 0.60
C VAL A 97 -0.42 -23.52 1.30
N PRO A 98 -1.32 -24.46 0.98
CA PRO A 98 -1.22 -25.79 1.57
C PRO A 98 0.07 -26.50 1.15
N GLY A 99 0.66 -27.25 2.08
CA GLY A 99 1.88 -27.98 1.81
C GLY A 99 1.75 -29.04 0.72
N PRO A 100 2.86 -29.41 0.07
CA PRO A 100 2.87 -30.44 -0.97
C PRO A 100 2.34 -31.76 -0.41
N ARG A 101 1.53 -32.47 -1.20
CA ARG A 101 1.06 -33.82 -0.85
C ARG A 101 2.12 -34.82 -1.31
N ARG A 102 2.59 -35.66 -0.39
CA ARG A 102 3.42 -36.84 -0.72
C ARG A 102 2.73 -38.06 -0.12
N ALA A 103 2.17 -38.91 -0.99
CA ALA A 103 1.33 -40.04 -0.60
C ALA A 103 0.21 -39.63 0.38
N LEU A 104 0.01 -40.37 1.48
CA LEU A 104 -1.02 -40.12 2.50
C LEU A 104 -0.69 -38.93 3.44
N ARG A 105 0.46 -38.26 3.30
CA ARG A 105 0.87 -37.17 4.20
C ARG A 105 0.91 -35.83 3.46
N ARG A 106 0.34 -34.80 4.10
CA ARG A 106 0.49 -33.40 3.67
C ARG A 106 1.71 -32.80 4.37
N GLY A 107 2.60 -32.17 3.60
CA GLY A 107 3.67 -31.35 4.16
C GLY A 107 3.12 -30.13 4.90
N PRO A 108 3.98 -29.39 5.63
CA PRO A 108 3.57 -28.17 6.32
C PRO A 108 3.03 -27.14 5.32
N SER A 109 2.01 -26.40 5.73
CA SER A 109 1.55 -25.22 4.99
C SER A 109 2.69 -24.21 4.84
N LEU A 110 2.72 -23.52 3.71
CA LEU A 110 3.75 -22.54 3.37
C LEU A 110 3.17 -21.14 3.45
N LEU A 111 3.92 -20.21 4.04
CA LEU A 111 3.73 -18.78 3.81
C LEU A 111 4.38 -18.45 2.46
N ARG A 112 3.59 -17.93 1.51
CA ARG A 112 4.11 -17.33 0.27
C ARG A 112 3.99 -15.81 0.37
N VAL A 113 5.11 -15.10 0.22
CA VAL A 113 5.18 -13.63 0.19
C VAL A 113 5.66 -13.18 -1.19
N THR A 114 5.01 -12.18 -1.76
CA THR A 114 5.29 -11.65 -3.10
C THR A 114 5.39 -10.15 -3.07
N LEU A 115 6.42 -9.61 -3.73
CA LEU A 115 6.61 -8.18 -3.95
C LEU A 115 6.11 -7.80 -5.35
N SER A 116 5.33 -6.72 -5.42
CA SER A 116 5.01 -6.01 -6.65
C SER A 116 5.60 -4.60 -6.52
N CYS A 117 6.51 -4.27 -7.43
CA CYS A 117 7.16 -2.97 -7.49
C CYS A 117 7.36 -2.63 -8.97
N PRO A 118 6.61 -1.66 -9.53
CA PRO A 118 6.84 -1.22 -10.89
C PRO A 118 8.08 -0.32 -10.93
N GLY A 119 9.14 -0.81 -11.55
CA GLY A 119 10.43 -0.10 -11.66
C GLY A 119 11.49 -0.62 -10.70
N GLU A 120 12.38 0.26 -10.26
CA GLU A 120 13.48 -0.09 -9.37
C GLU A 120 12.99 -0.35 -7.95
N VAL A 121 13.54 -1.41 -7.32
CA VAL A 121 13.22 -1.80 -5.96
C VAL A 121 14.04 -0.94 -5.00
N PRO A 122 13.43 -0.25 -4.03
CA PRO A 122 14.19 0.49 -3.03
C PRO A 122 15.15 -0.43 -2.26
N PRO A 123 16.34 0.04 -1.89
CA PRO A 123 17.30 -0.75 -1.13
C PRO A 123 16.77 -1.16 0.25
N ASP A 124 15.93 -0.30 0.85
CA ASP A 124 15.46 -0.43 2.23
C ASP A 124 14.00 -0.86 2.28
N LEU A 125 13.70 -2.07 1.80
CA LEU A 125 12.36 -2.64 1.95
C LEU A 125 12.09 -3.02 3.42
N PRO A 126 10.87 -2.81 3.92
CA PRO A 126 10.50 -3.16 5.27
C PRO A 126 10.53 -4.67 5.50
N GLU A 127 10.77 -5.07 6.74
CA GLU A 127 10.68 -6.45 7.19
C GLU A 127 9.21 -6.90 7.21
N PHE A 128 8.93 -8.10 6.69
CA PHE A 128 7.62 -8.73 6.84
C PHE A 128 7.62 -9.70 8.04
N VAL A 129 6.64 -9.58 8.92
CA VAL A 129 6.45 -10.49 10.07
C VAL A 129 5.05 -11.10 10.05
N LEU A 130 4.99 -12.42 10.15
CA LEU A 130 3.73 -13.16 10.36
C LEU A 130 3.54 -13.43 11.85
N VAL A 131 2.43 -12.96 12.41
CA VAL A 131 2.06 -13.14 13.83
C VAL A 131 0.85 -14.06 13.93
N ALA A 132 0.89 -14.94 14.92
CA ALA A 132 -0.22 -15.80 15.29
C ALA A 132 -0.74 -15.47 16.68
N ARG A 133 -2.06 -15.52 16.85
CA ARG A 133 -2.72 -15.41 18.15
C ARG A 133 -3.64 -16.60 18.37
N THR A 134 -3.38 -17.33 19.45
CA THR A 134 -4.23 -18.43 19.91
C THR A 134 -5.42 -17.90 20.72
N GLY A 135 -6.51 -18.67 20.78
CA GLY A 135 -7.64 -18.37 21.68
C GLY A 135 -7.22 -18.49 23.14
N LYS A 136 -7.72 -17.62 24.02
CA LYS A 136 -7.42 -17.68 25.46
C LYS A 136 -8.27 -18.76 26.14
N GLY A 137 -7.71 -19.97 26.31
CA GLY A 137 -8.07 -20.91 27.39
C GLY A 137 -9.52 -21.44 27.48
N ARG A 138 -9.73 -22.34 28.43
CA ARG A 138 -10.92 -23.22 28.62
C ARG A 138 -12.28 -22.53 28.73
N THR A 139 -12.33 -21.22 28.98
CA THR A 139 -13.54 -20.44 29.24
C THR A 139 -14.22 -19.89 27.98
N GLU A 140 -13.56 -19.89 26.82
CA GLU A 140 -14.15 -19.52 25.52
C GLU A 140 -14.22 -20.74 24.58
N LYS A 141 -14.65 -21.91 25.09
CA LYS A 141 -14.94 -23.08 24.25
C LYS A 141 -15.96 -22.70 23.16
N GLY A 142 -15.49 -22.49 21.93
CA GLY A 142 -16.32 -22.22 20.76
C GLY A 142 -16.14 -20.84 20.12
N ARG A 143 -15.36 -19.92 20.71
CA ARG A 143 -15.11 -18.61 20.09
C ARG A 143 -13.90 -18.67 19.14
N ALA A 144 -14.04 -18.13 17.94
CA ALA A 144 -12.93 -18.04 16.99
C ALA A 144 -11.77 -17.20 17.57
N PRO A 145 -10.51 -17.60 17.33
CA PRO A 145 -9.36 -16.83 17.81
C PRO A 145 -9.40 -15.40 17.26
N THR A 146 -9.08 -14.43 18.10
CA THR A 146 -9.05 -13.01 17.70
C THR A 146 -7.80 -12.75 16.86
N ARG A 147 -7.97 -12.04 15.74
CA ARG A 147 -6.86 -11.66 14.86
C ARG A 147 -5.89 -10.69 15.57
N PRO A 148 -4.56 -10.87 15.43
CA PRO A 148 -3.60 -9.90 15.93
C PRO A 148 -3.90 -8.49 15.42
N ARG A 149 -3.89 -7.50 16.30
CA ARG A 149 -4.06 -6.08 15.93
C ARG A 149 -2.74 -5.37 15.67
N THR A 150 -1.69 -5.79 16.37
CA THR A 150 -0.33 -5.25 16.29
C THR A 150 0.69 -6.40 16.15
N PRO A 151 1.94 -6.10 15.75
CA PRO A 151 3.01 -7.10 15.66
C PRO A 151 3.33 -7.77 17.01
N THR A 152 2.95 -7.15 18.12
CA THR A 152 3.16 -7.63 19.49
C THR A 152 1.94 -8.32 20.10
N ASP A 153 0.80 -8.35 19.40
CA ASP A 153 -0.45 -8.95 19.84
C ASP A 153 -0.51 -10.46 19.52
N GLY A 154 0.56 -11.19 19.85
CA GLY A 154 0.69 -12.63 19.60
C GLY A 154 2.13 -13.12 19.53
N THR A 155 2.29 -14.32 18.98
CA THR A 155 3.59 -14.96 18.75
C THR A 155 4.03 -14.72 17.31
N ALA A 156 5.19 -14.11 17.10
CA ALA A 156 5.81 -14.03 15.79
C ALA A 156 6.23 -15.43 15.32
N LEU A 157 5.67 -15.88 14.20
CA LEU A 157 5.94 -17.19 13.61
C LEU A 157 7.08 -17.17 12.62
N LEU A 158 7.10 -16.16 11.76
CA LEU A 158 8.08 -16.03 10.69
C LEU A 158 8.43 -14.56 10.52
N ARG A 159 9.70 -14.33 10.21
CA ARG A 159 10.30 -13.04 9.91
C ARG A 159 10.98 -13.15 8.55
N LEU A 160 10.70 -12.22 7.67
CA LEU A 160 11.25 -12.16 6.31
C LEU A 160 11.86 -10.78 6.11
N ASP A 161 13.19 -10.76 6.02
CA ASP A 161 13.95 -9.57 5.70
C ASP A 161 13.54 -9.00 4.33
N GLY A 162 13.40 -7.67 4.24
CA GLY A 162 12.99 -6.98 3.01
C GLY A 162 13.99 -7.19 1.87
N GLY A 163 15.29 -7.34 2.19
CA GLY A 163 16.36 -7.65 1.25
C GLY A 163 16.24 -9.02 0.57
N ARG A 164 15.33 -9.89 1.02
CA ARG A 164 15.00 -11.17 0.36
C ARG A 164 13.86 -11.07 -0.65
N LEU A 165 13.12 -9.97 -0.68
CA LEU A 165 12.00 -9.78 -1.59
C LEU A 165 12.48 -9.28 -2.95
N ARG A 166 12.04 -9.92 -4.03
CA ARG A 166 12.32 -9.51 -5.42
C ARG A 166 11.03 -9.56 -6.24
N PRO A 167 10.76 -8.56 -7.11
CA PRO A 167 9.62 -8.61 -8.01
C PRO A 167 9.68 -9.87 -8.89
N GLY A 168 8.53 -10.54 -9.06
CA GLY A 168 8.43 -11.76 -9.88
C GLY A 168 8.97 -13.04 -9.22
N SER A 169 9.62 -12.97 -8.06
CA SER A 169 10.15 -14.14 -7.33
C SER A 169 9.51 -14.27 -5.95
N PRO A 170 8.47 -15.11 -5.79
CA PRO A 170 7.84 -15.34 -4.50
C PRO A 170 8.81 -16.01 -3.51
N VAL A 171 8.82 -15.53 -2.26
CA VAL A 171 9.51 -16.21 -1.17
C VAL A 171 8.53 -17.17 -0.49
N GLU A 172 8.92 -18.43 -0.34
CA GLU A 172 8.15 -19.44 0.36
C GLU A 172 8.86 -19.92 1.62
N LEU A 173 8.14 -19.90 2.75
CA LEU A 173 8.65 -20.33 4.05
C LEU A 173 7.67 -21.31 4.68
N PRO A 174 8.12 -22.48 5.19
CA PRO A 174 7.24 -23.40 5.89
C PRO A 174 6.73 -22.79 7.19
N LEU A 175 5.42 -22.91 7.44
CA LEU A 175 4.85 -22.51 8.72
C LEU A 175 5.32 -23.46 9.83
N PRO A 176 5.74 -22.93 10.99
CA PRO A 176 6.08 -23.76 12.14
C PRO A 176 4.88 -24.61 12.60
N SER A 177 5.11 -25.89 12.88
CA SER A 177 4.08 -26.83 13.35
C SER A 177 3.82 -26.78 14.86
N GLY A 178 4.50 -25.89 15.58
CA GLY A 178 4.47 -25.85 17.06
C GLY A 178 3.21 -25.23 17.66
N LEU A 179 2.41 -24.49 16.89
CA LEU A 179 1.16 -23.91 17.37
C LEU A 179 0.00 -24.89 17.20
N ARG A 180 -0.67 -25.21 18.31
CA ARG A 180 -1.90 -26.00 18.27
C ARG A 180 -3.06 -25.12 17.79
N PRO A 181 -3.80 -25.53 16.75
CA PRO A 181 -5.03 -24.87 16.36
C PRO A 181 -6.09 -24.87 17.49
N PRO A 182 -7.06 -23.93 17.48
CA PRO A 182 -7.21 -22.87 16.48
C PRO A 182 -6.37 -21.62 16.80
N TYR A 183 -5.87 -20.97 15.75
CA TYR A 183 -5.18 -19.67 15.85
C TYR A 183 -5.49 -18.77 14.64
N ALA A 184 -5.43 -17.46 14.87
CA ALA A 184 -5.58 -16.44 13.83
C ALA A 184 -4.23 -15.86 13.44
N LEU A 185 -4.03 -15.60 12.16
CA LEU A 185 -2.80 -15.06 11.57
C LEU A 185 -2.97 -13.61 11.11
N ARG A 186 -1.89 -12.84 11.14
CA ARG A 186 -1.79 -11.55 10.47
C ARG A 186 -0.33 -11.21 10.13
N GLY A 187 -0.12 -10.73 8.91
CA GLY A 187 1.15 -10.15 8.48
C GLY A 187 1.26 -8.67 8.88
N PHE A 188 2.48 -8.21 9.10
CA PHE A 188 2.83 -6.81 9.38
C PHE A 188 4.11 -6.43 8.64
N LEU A 189 4.24 -5.15 8.31
CA LEU A 189 5.48 -4.55 7.80
C LEU A 189 6.14 -3.74 8.91
N LEU A 190 7.43 -3.92 9.12
CA LEU A 190 8.22 -3.27 10.17
C LEU A 190 9.46 -2.60 9.57
N GLY A 191 9.97 -1.58 10.25
CA GLY A 191 11.18 -0.86 9.86
C GLY A 191 10.91 0.44 9.10
N GLU A 192 11.99 1.11 8.73
CA GLU A 192 11.96 2.31 7.90
C GLU A 192 11.41 1.95 6.50
N GLY A 193 10.54 2.78 5.94
CA GLY A 193 9.85 2.50 4.66
C GLY A 193 8.56 1.67 4.76
N ALA A 194 8.17 1.19 5.95
CA ALA A 194 6.90 0.45 6.11
C ALA A 194 5.66 1.27 5.72
N ALA A 195 5.70 2.60 5.87
CA ALA A 195 4.61 3.49 5.47
C ALA A 195 4.50 3.66 3.94
N ASP A 196 5.60 3.42 3.21
CA ASP A 196 5.69 3.59 1.76
C ASP A 196 5.33 2.30 1.00
N VAL A 197 5.15 1.19 1.73
CA VAL A 197 4.80 -0.12 1.18
C VAL A 197 3.41 -0.54 1.64
N ARG A 198 2.52 -0.81 0.69
CA ARG A 198 1.20 -1.34 0.99
C ARG A 198 1.29 -2.83 1.30
N LEU A 199 0.72 -3.25 2.42
CA LEU A 199 0.47 -4.66 2.71
C LEU A 199 -0.89 -5.10 2.15
N ASP A 200 -0.89 -5.97 1.15
CA ASP A 200 -2.08 -6.63 0.62
C ASP A 200 -2.39 -7.89 1.45
N GLU A 201 -3.37 -7.76 2.35
CA GLU A 201 -3.79 -8.82 3.25
C GLU A 201 -4.79 -9.78 2.55
N PRO A 202 -4.63 -11.11 2.69
CA PRO A 202 -5.60 -12.06 2.19
C PRO A 202 -6.90 -12.00 3.00
N SER A 203 -7.96 -12.65 2.50
CA SER A 203 -9.26 -12.71 3.18
C SER A 203 -9.10 -13.18 4.64
N PRO A 204 -9.79 -12.57 5.61
CA PRO A 204 -9.73 -13.00 7.01
C PRO A 204 -10.04 -14.48 7.22
N THR A 205 -10.88 -15.08 6.36
CA THR A 205 -11.22 -16.52 6.42
C THR A 205 -10.02 -17.41 6.16
N ASP A 206 -9.08 -16.97 5.33
CA ASP A 206 -7.87 -17.72 4.94
C ASP A 206 -6.77 -17.61 6.00
N LEU A 207 -6.98 -16.75 7.01
CA LEU A 207 -6.05 -16.46 8.09
C LEU A 207 -6.45 -17.12 9.41
N VAL A 208 -7.49 -17.96 9.41
CA VAL A 208 -7.87 -18.78 10.58
C VAL A 208 -7.47 -20.22 10.32
N VAL A 209 -6.52 -20.72 11.12
CA VAL A 209 -6.17 -22.14 11.13
C VAL A 209 -7.02 -22.83 12.20
N ARG A 210 -7.70 -23.90 11.79
CA ARG A 210 -8.63 -24.69 12.62
C ARG A 210 -8.03 -26.02 13.01
#